data_AF-A0A7K2PDF9-F1
#
_entry.id   AF-A0A7K2PDF9-F1
#
_cell.length_a   1.000
_cell.length_b   1.000
_cell.length_c   1.000
_cell.angle_alpha   90.00
_cell.angle_beta   90.00
_cell.angle_gamma   90.00
#
_symmetry.space_group_name_H-M   'P 1'
#
loop_
_entity.id
_entity.type
_entity.pdbx_description
1 polymer ?
#
loop_
_entity_poly.entity_id
_entity_poly.type
_entity_poly.pdbx_seq_one_letter_code
_entity_poly.pdbx_strand_id
1 'polypeptide(L)'
;MITNRTYTVEPWRVRETALNLDLLAQSESVFALSNGHVGWRGNLDEGEPHGLPGSYLNGVYELHPLPYAEAGYGYPESGQTVINVTNGKLLRLLVDDEPFDLRYGRLGKHERTLD
;
A
#
# COMPACT_ATOMS: atom_id res chain seq x y z
N MET A 1 -21.14 -2.90 -2.79
CA MET A 1 -21.12 -1.70 -3.66
C MET A 1 -20.27 -0.66 -2.96
N ILE A 2 -19.23 -0.12 -3.58
CA ILE A 2 -18.40 0.92 -2.97
C ILE A 2 -19.23 2.20 -2.95
N THR A 3 -19.72 2.60 -1.78
CA THR A 3 -20.62 3.75 -1.58
C THR A 3 -19.87 5.05 -1.29
N ASN A 4 -18.55 4.98 -1.13
CA ASN A 4 -17.75 6.09 -0.63
C ASN A 4 -17.29 7.03 -1.76
N ARG A 5 -17.44 8.34 -1.57
CA ARG A 5 -17.11 9.40 -2.54
C ARG A 5 -15.75 10.05 -2.29
N THR A 6 -14.82 9.31 -1.68
CA THR A 6 -13.48 9.81 -1.32
C THR A 6 -12.66 10.26 -2.51
N TYR A 7 -12.91 9.66 -3.69
CA TYR A 7 -12.19 9.99 -4.92
C TYR A 7 -13.05 10.84 -5.85
N THR A 8 -12.45 11.86 -6.46
CA THR A 8 -13.08 12.64 -7.52
C THR A 8 -13.17 11.81 -8.80
N VAL A 9 -14.12 12.18 -9.68
CA VAL A 9 -14.23 11.60 -11.02
C VAL A 9 -13.65 12.62 -12.00
N GLU A 10 -12.44 12.35 -12.50
CA GLU A 10 -11.74 13.17 -13.48
C GLU A 10 -11.31 12.32 -14.69
N PRO A 11 -11.19 12.88 -15.91
CA PRO A 11 -10.98 12.09 -17.12
C PRO A 11 -9.68 11.27 -17.13
N TRP A 12 -8.62 11.82 -16.53
CA TRP A 12 -7.26 11.27 -16.56
C TRP A 12 -6.59 11.24 -15.20
N ARG A 13 -7.33 11.56 -14.13
CA ARG A 13 -6.75 11.69 -12.79
C ARG A 13 -7.62 10.99 -11.77
N VAL A 14 -6.97 10.38 -10.79
CA VAL A 14 -7.62 9.94 -9.55
C VAL A 14 -7.16 10.87 -8.45
N ARG A 15 -8.10 11.57 -7.82
CA ARG A 15 -7.78 12.52 -6.75
C ARG A 15 -8.53 12.19 -5.47
N GLU A 16 -7.81 12.19 -4.36
CA GLU A 16 -8.34 12.18 -3.00
C GLU A 16 -8.19 13.60 -2.44
N THR A 17 -9.29 14.21 -2.03
CA THR A 17 -9.31 15.62 -1.54
C THR A 17 -9.44 15.74 -0.02
N ALA A 18 -9.57 14.62 0.68
CA ALA A 18 -9.64 14.55 2.13
C ALA A 18 -9.08 13.21 2.61
N LEU A 19 -8.33 13.25 3.72
CA LEU A 19 -7.81 12.05 4.36
C LEU A 19 -8.92 11.37 5.16
N ASN A 20 -9.19 10.09 4.87
CA ASN A 20 -10.02 9.23 5.71
C ASN A 20 -9.20 8.03 6.17
N LEU A 21 -8.93 7.96 7.48
CA LEU A 21 -8.10 6.91 8.07
C LEU A 21 -8.73 5.51 7.92
N ASP A 22 -10.05 5.40 7.88
CA ASP A 22 -10.77 4.12 7.70
C ASP A 22 -10.60 3.55 6.28
N LEU A 23 -10.12 4.37 5.34
CA LEU A 23 -9.94 3.99 3.94
C LEU A 23 -8.47 3.87 3.52
N LEU A 24 -7.52 3.97 4.45
CA LEU A 24 -6.09 3.94 4.13
C LEU A 24 -5.72 2.73 3.26
N ALA A 25 -6.12 1.52 3.66
CA ALA A 25 -5.84 0.30 2.89
C ALA A 25 -6.44 0.34 1.47
N GLN A 26 -7.57 1.02 1.28
CA GLN A 26 -8.17 1.22 -0.03
C GLN A 26 -7.37 2.23 -0.86
N SER A 27 -7.11 3.42 -0.31
CA SER A 27 -6.36 4.48 -0.99
C SER A 27 -4.94 4.03 -1.35
N GLU A 28 -4.29 3.25 -0.50
CA GLU A 28 -2.98 2.64 -0.78
C GLU A 28 -3.00 1.68 -1.97
N SER A 29 -4.12 0.99 -2.22
CA SER A 29 -4.28 0.16 -3.41
C SER A 29 -4.53 1.01 -4.66
N VAL A 30 -5.40 2.01 -4.55
CA VAL A 30 -5.83 2.87 -5.68
C VAL A 30 -4.67 3.70 -6.22
N PHE A 31 -3.82 4.22 -5.34
CA PHE A 31 -2.68 5.08 -5.68
C PHE A 31 -1.35 4.30 -5.76
N ALA A 32 -1.39 2.98 -5.95
CA ALA A 32 -0.19 2.18 -6.14
C ALA A 32 0.49 2.53 -7.48
N LEU A 33 1.82 2.54 -7.48
CA LEU A 33 2.64 2.79 -8.67
C LEU A 33 3.59 1.61 -8.92
N SER A 34 3.89 1.35 -10.18
CA SER A 34 4.82 0.30 -10.58
C SER A 34 5.42 0.59 -11.95
N ASN A 35 6.64 0.10 -12.19
CA ASN A 35 7.28 0.08 -13.50
C ASN A 35 7.43 -1.34 -14.08
N GLY A 36 6.76 -2.33 -13.48
CA GLY A 36 6.85 -3.74 -13.84
C GLY A 36 8.01 -4.50 -13.18
N HIS A 37 9.06 -3.80 -12.72
CA HIS A 37 10.14 -4.40 -11.93
C HIS A 37 10.00 -4.11 -10.42
N VAL A 38 9.69 -2.86 -10.06
CA VAL A 38 9.40 -2.44 -8.69
C VAL A 38 8.01 -1.86 -8.61
N GLY A 39 7.29 -2.19 -7.55
CA GLY A 39 5.96 -1.65 -7.27
C GLY A 39 5.80 -1.28 -5.80
N TRP A 40 5.12 -0.17 -5.55
CA TRP A 40 4.79 0.29 -4.20
C TRP A 40 3.31 0.57 -4.10
N ARG A 41 2.75 0.23 -2.95
CA ARG A 41 1.44 0.75 -2.55
C ARG A 41 1.56 2.25 -2.29
N GLY A 42 0.47 2.97 -2.52
CA GLY A 42 0.36 4.40 -2.26
C GLY A 42 0.27 4.72 -0.77
N ASN A 43 1.23 4.26 0.04
CA ASN A 43 1.34 4.64 1.45
C ASN A 43 1.75 6.11 1.58
N LEU A 44 1.49 6.71 2.72
CA LEU A 44 2.09 7.99 3.10
C LEU A 44 3.62 7.80 3.23
N ASP A 45 4.40 8.80 2.85
CA ASP A 45 5.87 8.67 2.81
C ASP A 45 6.47 8.71 4.22
N GLU A 46 5.75 9.31 5.17
CA GLU A 46 6.06 9.37 6.59
C GLU A 46 5.98 8.00 7.28
N GLY A 47 5.54 6.96 6.55
CA GLY A 47 5.47 5.58 7.00
C GLY A 47 4.30 5.25 7.93
N GLU A 48 3.85 6.21 8.72
CA GLU A 48 2.69 6.09 9.59
C GLU A 48 1.76 7.30 9.41
N PRO A 49 0.43 7.12 9.47
CA PRO A 49 -0.28 5.84 9.52
C PRO A 49 -0.31 5.12 8.17
N HIS A 50 -0.46 3.79 8.19
CA HIS A 50 -0.74 2.98 7.01
C HIS A 50 -1.80 1.90 7.30
N GLY A 51 -2.49 1.42 6.27
CA GLY A 51 -3.42 0.30 6.37
C GLY A 51 -2.74 -1.04 6.06
N LEU A 52 -2.18 -1.17 4.86
CA LEU A 52 -1.42 -2.32 4.41
C LEU A 52 -0.20 -1.80 3.63
N PRO A 53 0.99 -1.72 4.24
CA PRO A 53 2.19 -1.24 3.56
C PRO A 53 2.71 -2.32 2.61
N GLY A 54 3.19 -1.93 1.44
CA GLY A 54 3.65 -2.91 0.45
C GLY A 54 4.66 -2.35 -0.54
N SER A 55 5.82 -2.98 -0.59
CA SER A 55 6.91 -2.78 -1.54
C SER A 55 7.23 -4.13 -2.16
N TYR A 56 7.24 -4.22 -3.48
CA TYR A 56 7.39 -5.49 -4.17
C TYR A 56 8.43 -5.38 -5.29
N LEU A 57 9.25 -6.42 -5.41
CA LEU A 57 10.19 -6.58 -6.51
C LEU A 57 9.77 -7.80 -7.32
N ASN A 58 9.63 -7.62 -8.63
CA ASN A 58 9.29 -8.69 -9.55
C ASN A 58 10.40 -9.76 -9.53
N GLY A 59 10.01 -11.02 -9.32
CA GLY A 59 10.93 -12.14 -9.17
C GLY A 59 11.38 -12.40 -7.73
N VAL A 60 11.01 -11.56 -6.76
CA VAL A 60 11.25 -11.83 -5.33
C VAL A 60 10.00 -12.45 -4.72
N TYR A 61 10.12 -13.72 -4.34
CA TYR A 61 9.04 -14.51 -3.76
C TYR A 61 9.60 -15.50 -2.74
N GLU A 62 8.71 -16.03 -1.92
CA GLU A 62 9.03 -17.09 -0.96
C GLU A 62 8.26 -18.37 -1.30
N LEU A 63 8.90 -19.51 -1.01
CA LEU A 63 8.28 -20.82 -1.08
C LEU A 63 7.65 -21.14 0.26
N HIS A 64 6.39 -21.54 0.26
CA HIS A 64 5.72 -22.04 1.46
C HIS A 64 5.20 -23.46 1.21
N PRO A 65 5.23 -24.34 2.22
CA PRO A 65 4.70 -25.69 2.07
C PRO A 65 3.20 -25.65 1.76
N LEU A 66 2.74 -26.59 0.93
CA LEU A 66 1.32 -26.83 0.67
C LEU A 66 0.91 -28.11 1.41
N PRO A 67 0.40 -28.02 2.65
CA PRO A 67 -0.06 -29.19 3.38
C PRO A 67 -1.33 -29.72 2.73
N TYR A 68 -1.23 -30.87 2.07
CA TYR A 68 -2.39 -31.62 1.60
C TYR A 68 -2.89 -32.55 2.69
N ALA A 69 -4.21 -32.70 2.79
CA ALA A 69 -4.81 -33.70 3.67
C ALA A 69 -4.47 -35.14 3.22
N GLU A 70 -4.28 -35.35 1.91
CA GLU A 70 -3.87 -36.62 1.30
C GLU A 70 -2.84 -36.36 0.20
N ALA A 71 -1.83 -37.22 0.09
CA ALA A 71 -0.80 -37.10 -0.94
C ALA A 71 -1.32 -37.61 -2.30
N GLY A 72 -1.16 -36.80 -3.35
CA GLY A 72 -1.52 -37.15 -4.72
C GLY A 72 -0.32 -37.07 -5.66
N TYR A 73 -0.17 -38.02 -6.58
CA TYR A 73 0.89 -37.97 -7.59
C TYR A 73 0.77 -36.68 -8.43
N GLY A 74 1.88 -35.93 -8.51
CA GLY A 74 1.96 -34.68 -9.28
C GLY A 74 1.46 -33.45 -8.52
N TYR A 75 1.11 -33.55 -7.24
CA TYR A 75 0.78 -32.37 -6.44
C TYR A 75 2.04 -31.56 -6.11
N PRO A 76 2.01 -30.22 -6.26
CA PRO A 76 3.16 -29.38 -5.96
C PRO A 76 3.40 -29.33 -4.44
N GLU A 77 4.61 -29.63 -4.00
CA GLU A 77 4.95 -29.66 -2.57
C GLU A 77 4.94 -28.27 -1.91
N SER A 78 5.10 -27.21 -2.71
CA SER A 78 5.19 -25.83 -2.26
C SER A 78 4.48 -24.85 -3.19
N GLY A 79 3.92 -23.79 -2.61
CA GLY A 79 3.41 -22.62 -3.31
C GLY A 79 4.47 -21.51 -3.36
N GLN A 80 4.33 -20.61 -4.33
CA GLN A 80 5.14 -19.40 -4.46
C GLN A 80 4.26 -18.18 -4.16
N THR A 81 4.71 -17.31 -3.26
CA THR A 81 4.02 -16.05 -2.95
C THR A 81 5.00 -14.88 -3.04
N VAL A 82 4.64 -13.84 -3.77
CA VAL A 82 5.40 -12.58 -3.80
C VAL A 82 5.38 -11.98 -2.41
N ILE A 83 6.56 -11.62 -1.89
CA ILE A 83 6.71 -11.11 -0.54
C ILE A 83 6.88 -9.59 -0.54
N ASN A 84 6.45 -8.97 0.55
CA ASN A 84 6.75 -7.57 0.83
C ASN A 84 8.25 -7.44 1.15
N VAL A 85 8.97 -6.64 0.36
CA VAL A 85 10.38 -6.34 0.59
C VAL A 85 10.55 -5.06 1.41
N THR A 86 11.79 -4.72 1.75
CA THR A 86 12.11 -3.49 2.47
C THR A 86 11.55 -2.25 1.75
N ASN A 87 10.86 -1.40 2.52
CA ASN A 87 10.34 -0.13 2.03
C ASN A 87 11.49 0.89 1.88
N GLY A 88 11.85 1.19 0.63
CA GLY A 88 12.90 2.16 0.28
C GLY A 88 12.43 3.62 0.14
N LYS A 89 11.14 3.92 0.29
CA LYS A 89 10.58 5.27 0.10
C LYS A 89 10.31 6.02 1.41
N LEU A 90 10.72 5.44 2.54
CA LEU A 90 10.40 5.95 3.87
C LEU A 90 11.10 7.29 4.14
N LEU A 91 10.32 8.32 4.43
CA LEU A 91 10.79 9.62 4.89
C LEU A 91 10.31 9.83 6.33
N ARG A 92 11.07 10.57 7.15
CA ARG A 92 10.68 10.94 8.51
C ARG A 92 10.83 12.44 8.66
N LEU A 93 9.70 13.11 8.86
CA LEU A 93 9.66 14.54 9.13
C LEU A 93 9.47 14.76 10.62
N LEU A 94 10.27 15.64 11.20
CA LEU A 94 10.15 16.09 12.58
C LEU A 94 10.06 17.61 12.60
N VAL A 95 9.26 18.15 13.52
CA VAL A 95 9.15 19.57 13.82
C VAL A 95 9.33 19.72 15.32
N ASP A 96 10.36 20.44 15.76
CA ASP A 96 10.70 20.60 17.18
C ASP A 96 10.75 19.25 17.94
N ASP A 97 11.42 18.25 17.34
CA ASP A 97 11.53 16.86 17.82
C ASP A 97 10.20 16.06 17.88
N GLU A 98 9.09 16.63 17.43
CA GLU A 98 7.82 15.90 17.28
C GLU A 98 7.69 15.26 15.89
N PRO A 99 7.35 13.97 15.78
CA PRO A 99 7.16 13.32 14.49
C PRO A 99 5.91 13.85 13.80
N PHE A 100 6.03 14.16 12.51
CA PHE A 100 4.88 14.46 11.67
C PHE A 100 4.09 13.18 11.42
N ASP A 101 2.92 13.09 12.06
CA ASP A 101 2.02 11.95 11.99
C ASP A 101 0.58 12.45 11.83
N LEU A 102 -0.06 12.04 10.73
CA LEU A 102 -1.38 12.52 10.33
C LEU A 102 -2.52 12.08 11.24
N ARG A 103 -2.25 11.22 12.24
CA ARG A 103 -3.23 10.87 13.29
C ARG A 103 -3.35 11.94 14.35
N TYR A 104 -2.33 12.78 14.52
CA TYR A 104 -2.26 13.77 15.60
C TYR A 104 -2.30 15.20 15.05
N GLY A 105 -2.73 16.14 15.89
CA GLY A 105 -2.79 17.56 15.54
C GLY A 105 -3.97 17.92 14.63
N ARG A 106 -3.79 18.96 13.81
CA ARG A 106 -4.84 19.52 12.93
C ARG A 106 -4.36 19.58 11.48
N LEU A 107 -4.94 18.73 10.65
CA LEU A 107 -4.70 18.72 9.21
C LEU A 107 -5.48 19.86 8.52
N GLY A 108 -4.76 20.84 7.97
CA GLY A 108 -5.38 21.99 7.30
C GLY A 108 -5.93 21.67 5.90
N LYS A 109 -5.13 20.98 5.08
CA LYS A 109 -5.50 20.52 3.74
C LYS A 109 -4.77 19.21 3.45
N HIS A 110 -5.45 18.29 2.78
CA HIS A 110 -4.88 17.04 2.26
C HIS A 110 -5.31 16.87 0.81
N GLU A 111 -4.38 16.48 -0.06
CA GLU A 111 -4.68 16.16 -1.45
C GLU A 111 -3.68 15.12 -1.96
N ARG A 112 -4.18 14.07 -2.60
CA ARG A 112 -3.36 13.10 -3.34
C ARG A 112 -3.88 12.98 -4.76
N THR A 113 -2.97 12.94 -5.72
CA THR A 113 -3.31 12.82 -7.15
C THR A 113 -2.48 11.71 -7.77
N LEU A 114 -3.14 10.86 -8.55
CA LEU A 114 -2.56 9.97 -9.54
C LEU A 114 -2.94 10.52 -10.91
N ASP A 115 -1.95 10.71 -11.78
CA ASP A 115 -2.07 11.23 -13.16
C ASP A 115 -1.64 10.12 -14.13
#